data_AF-A0A1B8AGR0-F1
#
_entry.id   AF-A0A1B8AGR0-F1
#
_cell.length_a   1.000
_cell.length_b   1.000
_cell.length_c   1.000
_cell.angle_alpha   90.00
_cell.angle_beta   90.00
_cell.angle_gamma   90.00
#
_symmetry.space_group_name_H-M   'P 1'
#
loop_
_entity.id
_entity.type
_entity.pdbx_description
1 polymer ?
#
loop_
_entity_poly.entity_id
_entity_poly.type
_entity_poly.pdbx_seq_one_letter_code
_entity_poly.pdbx_strand_id
1 'polypeptide(L)'
;MRLRLVGRRVRVLTPRVPTLRTQSPCFLRTFTHHTQLTTKSRPNLPFLTIPVTTNSVRYFTTERRQWLKHEAKLAVRYTASFWGLLACVGVILFFVNEEKLEQEYPTPHEWGWMTRKFLRDSNNSKAPQNGEINWPWSFELARGLVLRLEDPKVDGQGVTKLTDRVNPEAEIPGEFNPCDISGKSEEWRRGYFEAIMLAAKGAEHVDNWVRDLSRNIISPPEFVIGPSNPRPAPIPPGQPHAPREEDCEVAYPSADNFYMKILATKGLTSRQKLEATLEYASYMEFKNQPEGAEALYNLALAEATQGVDISTPPYNPKTFVLNEKAGPPSQNVLDAVTAVATFKARSGKIDSALPIYLSLLKARRSLSNSPPAAAYVKPKASSSLDNLFRIFLQADYPPPPPDGTQSPWRSPHERCQEASLSLWIGEILFATSSKDDGLSWTRDSVDVAEEQLRNMDLATADKAAKKTCRECLGEGLNNWSRMVAKLAREEQQRQEKASTKSGVFSFWSGTPPNAEDRWTAEDAVVKERVRRTRELIEDLTPAGPNLASLFKA
;
A
#
# COMPACT_ATOMS: atom_id res chain seq x y z
N MET A 1 30.97 -47.07 27.28
CA MET A 1 29.81 -47.89 27.70
C MET A 1 28.73 -47.80 26.64
N ARG A 2 28.34 -48.95 26.08
CA ARG A 2 27.25 -49.13 25.10
C ARG A 2 25.94 -49.41 25.83
N LEU A 3 24.82 -48.88 25.33
CA LEU A 3 23.45 -49.40 25.46
C LEU A 3 22.75 -49.03 24.13
N ARG A 4 22.69 -49.88 23.09
CA ARG A 4 21.68 -50.92 22.79
C ARG A 4 20.28 -50.63 23.35
N LEU A 5 19.30 -50.43 22.45
CA LEU A 5 18.16 -51.34 22.15
C LEU A 5 17.18 -50.64 21.17
N VAL A 6 16.96 -51.25 19.99
CA VAL A 6 15.70 -51.88 19.53
C VAL A 6 14.79 -50.94 18.73
N GLY A 7 14.91 -51.05 17.40
CA GLY A 7 13.88 -50.61 16.47
C GLY A 7 12.70 -51.58 16.49
N ARG A 8 11.50 -51.04 16.69
CA ARG A 8 10.25 -51.79 16.57
C ARG A 8 9.25 -50.97 15.74
N ARG A 9 9.05 -51.41 14.49
CA ARG A 9 7.90 -51.04 13.66
C ARG A 9 6.64 -51.55 14.33
N VAL A 10 5.64 -50.68 14.51
CA VAL A 10 4.27 -51.07 14.85
C VAL A 10 3.31 -50.36 13.88
N ARG A 11 2.65 -51.20 13.07
CA ARG A 11 1.40 -50.97 12.32
C ARG A 11 0.23 -50.93 13.31
N VAL A 12 -0.84 -50.18 12.97
CA VAL A 12 -2.28 -50.34 13.35
C VAL A 12 -2.93 -48.93 13.26
N LEU A 13 -4.17 -48.63 12.83
CA LEU A 13 -5.26 -49.21 12.01
C LEU A 13 -6.22 -48.01 11.69
N THR A 14 -6.72 -47.95 10.44
CA THR A 14 -8.03 -47.50 9.85
C THR A 14 -9.13 -46.79 10.69
N PRO A 15 -10.05 -45.95 10.10
CA PRO A 15 -11.06 -46.33 9.05
C PRO A 15 -11.31 -45.24 7.95
N ARG A 16 -11.71 -45.44 6.67
CA ARG A 16 -12.70 -46.26 5.90
C ARG A 16 -14.16 -45.95 6.29
N VAL A 17 -15.17 -45.62 5.47
CA VAL A 17 -15.59 -45.76 4.03
C VAL A 17 -16.73 -44.70 3.77
N PRO A 18 -17.55 -44.59 2.67
CA PRO A 18 -18.06 -45.61 1.73
C PRO A 18 -17.99 -45.28 0.22
N THR A 19 -17.43 -46.22 -0.54
CA THR A 19 -17.79 -46.51 -1.93
C THR A 19 -19.01 -47.43 -1.94
N LEU A 20 -20.04 -47.07 -2.70
CA LEU A 20 -21.23 -47.91 -2.92
C LEU A 20 -20.93 -49.06 -3.88
N ARG A 21 -21.62 -50.16 -3.60
CA ARG A 21 -21.45 -51.53 -4.06
C ARG A 21 -22.83 -52.01 -4.49
N THR A 22 -22.94 -52.70 -5.62
CA THR A 22 -23.97 -53.73 -5.86
C THR A 22 -23.44 -54.66 -6.95
N GLN A 23 -22.84 -55.79 -6.57
CA GLN A 23 -23.47 -57.10 -6.33
C GLN A 23 -23.65 -57.93 -7.61
N SER A 24 -22.85 -58.99 -7.73
CA SER A 24 -23.21 -60.23 -8.44
C SER A 24 -24.28 -60.98 -7.65
N PRO A 25 -24.91 -62.00 -8.28
CA PRO A 25 -24.64 -63.35 -7.77
C PRO A 25 -24.41 -64.43 -8.86
N CYS A 26 -23.88 -65.54 -8.35
CA CYS A 26 -23.51 -66.83 -8.90
C CYS A 26 -24.49 -67.51 -9.89
N PHE A 27 -23.99 -68.45 -10.71
CA PHE A 27 -24.42 -69.87 -10.87
C PHE A 27 -23.48 -70.55 -11.91
N LEU A 28 -22.59 -71.48 -11.53
CA LEU A 28 -22.71 -72.94 -11.65
C LEU A 28 -23.05 -73.50 -13.05
N ARG A 29 -22.06 -74.11 -13.73
CA ARG A 29 -22.00 -75.55 -14.13
C ARG A 29 -21.06 -75.80 -15.32
N THR A 30 -20.09 -76.67 -15.09
CA THR A 30 -19.40 -77.52 -16.06
C THR A 30 -20.32 -78.61 -16.60
N PHE A 31 -20.20 -79.01 -17.87
CA PHE A 31 -20.35 -80.39 -18.41
C PHE A 31 -20.07 -80.31 -19.92
N THR A 32 -18.92 -80.76 -20.41
CA THR A 32 -18.57 -82.11 -20.92
C THR A 32 -19.18 -82.52 -22.25
N HIS A 33 -18.32 -83.17 -23.06
CA HIS A 33 -18.62 -84.33 -23.92
C HIS A 33 -19.61 -84.08 -25.07
N HIS A 34 -19.52 -84.70 -26.24
CA HIS A 34 -18.51 -85.44 -26.98
C HIS A 34 -19.26 -85.74 -28.30
N THR A 35 -18.52 -85.87 -29.41
CA THR A 35 -18.75 -86.84 -30.49
C THR A 35 -20.13 -87.06 -31.13
N GLN A 36 -20.03 -87.32 -32.44
CA GLN A 36 -20.81 -88.28 -33.24
C GLN A 36 -22.16 -87.78 -33.78
N LEU A 37 -22.30 -87.64 -35.10
CA LEU A 37 -22.39 -88.64 -36.19
C LEU A 37 -23.87 -88.88 -36.54
N THR A 38 -24.16 -88.87 -37.85
CA THR A 38 -25.43 -89.23 -38.48
C THR A 38 -26.56 -88.20 -38.24
N THR A 39 -27.48 -87.86 -39.13
CA THR A 39 -28.07 -88.49 -40.31
C THR A 39 -28.63 -87.42 -41.25
N LYS A 40 -28.72 -87.81 -42.53
CA LYS A 40 -29.55 -87.31 -43.64
C LYS A 40 -30.76 -86.42 -43.31
N SER A 41 -30.98 -85.46 -44.22
CA SER A 41 -32.27 -84.87 -44.63
C SER A 41 -32.84 -83.70 -43.80
N ARG A 42 -32.39 -82.46 -44.09
CA ARG A 42 -33.25 -81.28 -44.34
C ARG A 42 -32.43 -80.09 -44.89
N PRO A 43 -33.02 -79.20 -45.71
CA PRO A 43 -32.32 -78.08 -46.33
C PRO A 43 -31.97 -77.00 -45.30
N ASN A 44 -30.68 -76.65 -45.24
CA ASN A 44 -30.16 -75.56 -44.42
C ASN A 44 -30.60 -74.22 -44.99
N LEU A 45 -31.42 -73.50 -44.23
CA LEU A 45 -31.84 -72.13 -44.56
C LEU A 45 -30.72 -71.15 -44.15
N PRO A 46 -30.25 -70.28 -45.07
CA PRO A 46 -29.04 -69.45 -44.88
C PRO A 46 -29.18 -68.31 -43.85
N PHE A 47 -30.31 -68.21 -43.14
CA PHE A 47 -30.52 -67.17 -42.12
C PHE A 47 -30.18 -67.61 -40.69
N LEU A 48 -29.73 -68.86 -40.48
CA LEU A 48 -29.27 -69.36 -39.17
C LEU A 48 -27.78 -69.71 -39.11
N THR A 49 -27.01 -69.42 -40.16
CA THR A 49 -25.54 -69.41 -40.07
C THR A 49 -25.08 -68.09 -39.48
N ILE A 50 -24.64 -68.10 -38.23
CA ILE A 50 -23.84 -66.99 -37.67
C ILE A 50 -22.55 -66.94 -38.50
N PRO A 51 -22.24 -65.85 -39.22
CA PRO A 51 -20.96 -65.76 -39.89
C PRO A 51 -19.88 -65.70 -38.79
N VAL A 52 -19.09 -66.77 -38.68
CA VAL A 52 -17.82 -66.72 -37.99
C VAL A 52 -16.95 -65.75 -38.79
N THR A 53 -16.94 -64.49 -38.37
CA THR A 53 -16.02 -63.51 -38.93
C THR A 53 -14.63 -63.82 -38.36
N THR A 54 -13.93 -64.70 -39.06
CA THR A 54 -12.47 -64.70 -39.05
C THR A 54 -12.01 -63.31 -39.51
N ASN A 55 -11.18 -62.67 -38.69
CA ASN A 55 -10.53 -61.37 -38.87
C ASN A 55 -10.76 -60.71 -40.24
N SER A 56 -11.86 -59.99 -40.42
CA SER A 56 -11.97 -59.03 -41.50
C SER A 56 -11.37 -57.71 -41.01
N VAL A 57 -10.23 -57.35 -41.58
CA VAL A 57 -9.72 -55.98 -41.55
C VAL A 57 -10.88 -55.09 -42.02
N ARG A 58 -11.48 -54.33 -41.10
CA ARG A 58 -12.58 -53.40 -41.41
C ARG A 58 -12.09 -52.44 -42.48
N TYR A 59 -12.50 -52.67 -43.73
CA TYR A 59 -12.40 -51.67 -44.77
C TYR A 59 -13.18 -50.44 -44.31
N PHE A 60 -12.48 -49.33 -44.15
CA PHE A 60 -13.07 -48.03 -43.81
C PHE A 60 -14.13 -47.70 -44.86
N THR A 61 -15.41 -47.88 -44.53
CA THR A 61 -16.52 -47.55 -45.41
C THR A 61 -16.53 -46.04 -45.67
N THR A 62 -16.85 -45.65 -46.91
CA THR A 62 -16.88 -44.25 -47.37
C THR A 62 -17.82 -43.36 -46.53
N GLU A 63 -18.86 -43.95 -45.94
CA GLU A 63 -19.81 -43.27 -45.06
C GLU A 63 -19.18 -42.83 -43.73
N ARG A 64 -18.34 -43.66 -43.11
CA ARG A 64 -17.67 -43.30 -41.85
C ARG A 64 -16.64 -42.19 -42.04
N ARG A 65 -16.02 -42.10 -43.23
CA ARG A 65 -15.10 -41.00 -43.59
C ARG A 65 -15.85 -39.67 -43.76
N GLN A 66 -17.05 -39.68 -44.33
CA GLN A 66 -17.89 -38.49 -44.45
C GLN A 66 -18.42 -38.05 -43.07
N TRP A 67 -18.83 -38.99 -42.23
CA TRP A 67 -19.23 -38.73 -40.85
C TRP A 67 -18.09 -38.15 -40.02
N LEU A 68 -16.89 -38.74 -40.06
CA LEU A 68 -15.71 -38.19 -39.36
C LEU A 68 -15.31 -36.80 -39.88
N LYS A 69 -15.44 -36.53 -41.18
CA LYS A 69 -15.22 -35.18 -41.73
C LYS A 69 -16.27 -34.19 -41.22
N HIS A 70 -17.52 -34.62 -41.08
CA HIS A 70 -18.60 -33.80 -40.56
C HIS A 70 -18.40 -33.49 -39.07
N GLU A 71 -18.10 -34.51 -38.26
CA GLU A 71 -17.79 -34.35 -36.85
C GLU A 71 -16.53 -33.50 -36.62
N ALA A 72 -15.46 -33.71 -37.40
CA ALA A 72 -14.26 -32.88 -37.30
C ALA A 72 -14.57 -31.41 -37.64
N LYS A 73 -15.37 -31.16 -38.69
CA LYS A 73 -15.79 -29.79 -39.05
C LYS A 73 -16.65 -29.16 -37.95
N LEU A 74 -17.51 -29.95 -37.31
CA LEU A 74 -18.36 -29.52 -36.21
C LEU A 74 -17.53 -29.22 -34.95
N ALA A 75 -16.58 -30.10 -34.61
CA ALA A 75 -15.65 -29.92 -33.50
C ALA A 75 -14.77 -28.68 -33.69
N VAL A 76 -14.24 -28.44 -34.90
CA VAL A 76 -13.47 -27.21 -35.21
C VAL A 76 -14.34 -25.97 -35.08
N ARG A 77 -15.59 -25.99 -35.54
CA ARG A 77 -16.52 -24.86 -35.36
C ARG A 77 -16.81 -24.57 -33.90
N TYR A 78 -17.14 -25.58 -33.10
CA TYR A 78 -17.44 -25.39 -31.69
C TYR A 78 -16.20 -24.98 -30.88
N THR A 79 -15.04 -25.56 -31.15
CA THR A 79 -13.79 -25.15 -30.49
C THR A 79 -13.41 -23.71 -30.86
N ALA A 80 -13.50 -23.34 -32.14
CA ALA A 80 -13.26 -21.96 -32.57
C ALA A 80 -14.26 -20.98 -31.93
N SER A 81 -15.55 -21.33 -31.87
CA SER A 81 -16.56 -20.51 -31.20
C SER A 81 -16.32 -20.40 -29.69
N PHE A 82 -15.91 -21.48 -29.03
CA PHE A 82 -15.61 -21.49 -27.60
C PHE A 82 -14.39 -20.62 -27.27
N TRP A 83 -13.29 -20.77 -28.00
CA TRP A 83 -12.10 -19.93 -27.84
C TRP A 83 -12.38 -18.46 -28.22
N GLY A 84 -13.19 -18.23 -29.25
CA GLY A 84 -13.68 -16.89 -29.61
C GLY A 84 -14.49 -16.26 -28.47
N LEU A 85 -15.42 -17.00 -27.88
CA LEU A 85 -16.20 -16.55 -26.73
C LEU A 85 -15.31 -16.26 -25.52
N LEU A 86 -14.37 -17.15 -25.21
CA LEU A 86 -13.42 -16.99 -24.10
C LEU A 86 -12.53 -15.75 -24.31
N ALA A 87 -12.04 -15.54 -25.53
CA ALA A 87 -11.29 -14.32 -25.88
C ALA A 87 -12.14 -13.06 -25.72
N CYS A 88 -13.40 -13.06 -26.18
CA CYS A 88 -14.32 -11.94 -25.98
C CYS A 88 -14.57 -11.65 -24.49
N VAL A 89 -14.80 -12.69 -23.67
CA VAL A 89 -14.96 -12.53 -22.22
C VAL A 89 -13.69 -11.97 -21.59
N GLY A 90 -12.51 -12.45 -22.00
CA GLY A 90 -11.23 -11.92 -21.53
C GLY A 90 -11.05 -10.43 -21.85
N VAL A 91 -11.40 -10.01 -23.07
CA VAL A 91 -11.35 -8.60 -23.48
C VAL A 91 -12.33 -7.74 -22.67
N ILE A 92 -13.55 -8.23 -22.43
CA ILE A 92 -14.54 -7.52 -21.60
C ILE A 92 -14.02 -7.34 -20.17
N LEU A 93 -13.50 -8.41 -19.55
CA LEU A 93 -12.94 -8.34 -18.20
C LEU A 93 -11.73 -7.39 -18.12
N PHE A 94 -10.89 -7.36 -19.16
CA PHE A 94 -9.79 -6.41 -19.25
C PHE A 94 -10.29 -4.95 -19.25
N PHE A 95 -11.27 -4.61 -20.09
CA PHE A 95 -11.82 -3.25 -20.13
C PHE A 95 -12.56 -2.86 -18.84
N VAL A 96 -13.30 -3.78 -18.22
CA VAL A 96 -13.94 -3.54 -16.92
C VAL A 96 -12.89 -3.27 -15.84
N ASN A 97 -11.76 -3.97 -15.88
CA ASN A 97 -10.66 -3.71 -14.95
C ASN A 97 -9.99 -2.35 -15.20
N GLU A 98 -9.77 -1.97 -16.45
CA GLU A 98 -9.21 -0.65 -16.82
C GLU A 98 -10.13 0.50 -16.42
N GLU A 99 -11.45 0.34 -16.55
CA GLU A 99 -12.45 1.31 -16.10
C GLU A 99 -12.46 1.43 -14.57
N LYS A 100 -12.38 0.29 -13.86
CA LYS A 100 -12.27 0.29 -12.41
C LYS A 100 -11.00 1.02 -11.94
N LEU A 101 -9.88 0.82 -12.64
CA LEU A 101 -8.64 1.55 -12.38
C LEU A 101 -8.74 3.04 -12.71
N GLU A 102 -9.49 3.42 -13.76
CA GLU A 102 -9.75 4.83 -14.11
C GLU A 102 -10.62 5.54 -13.07
N GLN A 103 -11.55 4.83 -12.44
CA GLN A 103 -12.33 5.35 -11.33
C GLN A 103 -11.52 5.51 -10.03
N GLU A 104 -10.53 4.65 -9.81
CA GLU A 104 -9.64 4.72 -8.65
C GLU A 104 -8.55 5.78 -8.82
N TYR A 105 -7.97 5.86 -10.02
CA TYR A 105 -6.91 6.78 -10.42
C TYR A 105 -7.36 7.59 -11.65
N PRO A 106 -8.17 8.66 -11.45
CA PRO A 106 -8.69 9.45 -12.55
C PRO A 106 -7.56 10.15 -13.30
N THR A 107 -7.62 10.12 -14.63
CA THR A 107 -6.60 10.70 -15.51
C THR A 107 -7.16 11.83 -16.35
N PRO A 108 -6.36 12.87 -16.68
CA PRO A 108 -6.82 13.96 -17.54
C PRO A 108 -7.27 13.46 -18.92
N HIS A 109 -8.40 13.97 -19.40
CA HIS A 109 -8.97 13.54 -20.69
C HIS A 109 -8.15 13.98 -21.90
N GLU A 110 -7.32 15.02 -21.73
CA GLU A 110 -6.39 15.51 -22.74
C GLU A 110 -5.27 14.52 -23.07
N TRP A 111 -5.02 13.53 -22.19
CA TRP A 111 -3.94 12.57 -22.38
C TRP A 111 -4.32 11.44 -23.33
N GLY A 112 -3.36 11.04 -24.18
CA GLY A 112 -3.44 9.82 -24.96
C GLY A 112 -3.69 8.58 -24.08
N TRP A 113 -4.37 7.57 -24.65
CA TRP A 113 -4.75 6.35 -23.92
C TRP A 113 -3.54 5.64 -23.27
N MET A 114 -2.42 5.52 -23.99
CA MET A 114 -1.20 4.90 -23.46
C MET A 114 -0.68 5.62 -22.22
N THR A 115 -0.68 6.96 -22.25
CA THR A 115 -0.20 7.82 -21.16
C THR A 115 -1.10 7.69 -19.93
N ARG A 116 -2.42 7.62 -20.12
CA ARG A 116 -3.37 7.26 -19.06
C ARG A 116 -3.13 5.85 -18.52
N LYS A 117 -2.83 4.89 -19.39
CA LYS A 117 -2.52 3.51 -19.00
C LYS A 117 -1.25 3.43 -18.15
N PHE A 118 -0.19 4.15 -18.51
CA PHE A 118 1.06 4.18 -17.73
C PHE A 118 0.83 4.66 -16.29
N LEU A 119 0.04 5.71 -16.08
CA LEU A 119 -0.27 6.19 -14.72
C LEU A 119 -1.03 5.11 -13.92
N ARG A 120 -2.07 4.53 -14.52
CA ARG A 120 -2.90 3.49 -13.88
C ARG A 120 -2.08 2.25 -13.54
N ASP A 121 -1.29 1.75 -14.48
CA ASP A 121 -0.44 0.57 -14.27
C ASP A 121 0.64 0.83 -13.22
N SER A 122 1.21 2.05 -13.19
CA SER A 122 2.19 2.43 -12.18
C SER A 122 1.57 2.48 -10.77
N ASN A 123 0.41 3.13 -10.61
CA ASN A 123 -0.31 3.19 -9.34
C ASN A 123 -0.78 1.80 -8.88
N ASN A 124 -1.27 0.96 -9.80
CA ASN A 124 -1.64 -0.43 -9.49
C ASN A 124 -0.43 -1.29 -9.07
N SER A 125 0.77 -1.00 -9.60
CA SER A 125 2.00 -1.70 -9.23
C SER A 125 2.53 -1.28 -7.85
N LYS A 126 2.27 -0.03 -7.45
CA LYS A 126 2.58 0.51 -6.12
C LYS A 126 1.67 -0.05 -5.03
N ALA A 127 0.39 -0.28 -5.32
CA ALA A 127 -0.59 -0.81 -4.37
C ALA A 127 -1.40 -1.98 -4.96
N PRO A 128 -0.74 -3.12 -5.28
CA PRO A 128 -1.42 -4.24 -5.90
C PRO A 128 -2.35 -4.93 -4.91
N GLN A 129 -3.51 -5.39 -5.40
CA GLN A 129 -4.46 -6.17 -4.60
C GLN A 129 -3.86 -7.47 -4.04
N ASN A 130 -2.80 -8.00 -4.68
CA ASN A 130 -2.09 -9.21 -4.29
C ASN A 130 -1.04 -8.97 -3.18
N GLY A 131 -0.75 -7.71 -2.81
CA GLY A 131 0.20 -7.34 -1.76
C GLY A 131 1.68 -7.35 -2.14
N GLU A 132 2.06 -7.93 -3.29
CA GLU A 132 3.45 -7.94 -3.79
C GLU A 132 3.76 -6.67 -4.59
N ILE A 133 4.38 -5.69 -3.93
CA ILE A 133 4.72 -4.39 -4.54
C ILE A 133 5.95 -4.53 -5.45
N ASN A 134 5.84 -4.09 -6.71
CA ASN A 134 6.95 -4.06 -7.66
C ASN A 134 7.38 -2.62 -7.95
N TRP A 135 8.29 -2.11 -7.13
CA TRP A 135 8.84 -0.76 -7.26
C TRP A 135 9.58 -0.49 -8.58
N PRO A 136 10.48 -1.37 -9.06
CA PRO A 136 11.13 -1.20 -10.36
C PRO A 136 10.17 -0.98 -11.52
N TRP A 137 9.12 -1.80 -11.58
CA TRP A 137 8.14 -1.70 -12.65
C TRP A 137 7.30 -0.41 -12.52
N SER A 138 6.87 -0.08 -11.30
CA SER A 138 6.16 1.19 -11.04
C SER A 138 7.00 2.41 -11.44
N PHE A 139 8.28 2.42 -11.08
CA PHE A 139 9.22 3.48 -11.42
C PHE A 139 9.40 3.62 -12.94
N GLU A 140 9.68 2.53 -13.66
CA GLU A 140 9.89 2.58 -15.11
C GLU A 140 8.64 3.07 -15.86
N LEU A 141 7.44 2.64 -15.43
CA LEU A 141 6.19 3.14 -16.00
C LEU A 141 5.99 4.63 -15.69
N ALA A 142 6.30 5.09 -14.48
CA ALA A 142 6.18 6.49 -14.09
C ALA A 142 7.20 7.38 -14.80
N ARG A 143 8.44 6.92 -14.95
CA ARG A 143 9.49 7.61 -15.72
C ARG A 143 9.10 7.71 -17.20
N GLY A 144 8.66 6.59 -17.79
CA GLY A 144 8.14 6.55 -19.15
C GLY A 144 6.95 7.49 -19.36
N LEU A 145 6.06 7.61 -18.38
CA LEU A 145 4.96 8.56 -18.38
C LEU A 145 5.45 10.01 -18.45
N VAL A 146 6.39 10.41 -17.59
CA VAL A 146 6.96 11.77 -17.57
C VAL A 146 7.62 12.11 -18.90
N LEU A 147 8.42 11.19 -19.44
CA LEU A 147 9.07 11.36 -20.75
C LEU A 147 8.05 11.57 -21.89
N ARG A 148 6.92 10.87 -21.86
CA ARG A 148 5.84 11.02 -22.86
C ARG A 148 5.08 12.34 -22.74
N LEU A 149 4.88 12.82 -21.51
CA LEU A 149 4.24 14.10 -21.23
C LEU A 149 5.12 15.30 -21.63
N GLU A 150 6.42 15.09 -21.77
CA GLU A 150 7.37 16.12 -22.20
C GLU A 150 7.75 16.03 -23.68
N ASP A 151 7.44 14.92 -24.34
CA ASP A 151 7.68 14.75 -25.77
C ASP A 151 6.66 15.56 -26.59
N PRO A 152 7.08 16.57 -27.37
CA PRO A 152 6.18 17.38 -28.18
C PRO A 152 5.46 16.58 -29.28
N LYS A 153 5.96 15.39 -29.66
CA LYS A 153 5.34 14.53 -30.68
C LYS A 153 4.19 13.68 -30.14
N VAL A 154 4.08 13.55 -28.81
CA VAL A 154 3.10 12.69 -28.16
C VAL A 154 2.10 13.56 -27.40
N ASP A 155 2.20 13.65 -26.06
CA ASP A 155 1.25 14.37 -25.22
C ASP A 155 1.82 15.71 -24.69
N GLY A 156 3.09 15.99 -24.98
CA GLY A 156 3.82 17.20 -24.56
C GLY A 156 3.67 18.41 -25.47
N GLN A 157 2.69 18.42 -26.39
CA GLN A 157 2.47 19.55 -27.28
C GLN A 157 2.21 20.84 -26.46
N GLY A 158 3.08 21.84 -26.58
CA GLY A 158 2.96 23.11 -25.83
C GLY A 158 3.66 23.14 -24.47
N VAL A 159 4.38 22.07 -24.09
CA VAL A 159 5.34 22.10 -22.97
C VAL A 159 6.68 22.65 -23.49
N THR A 160 7.22 23.67 -22.85
CA THR A 160 8.52 24.24 -23.23
C THR A 160 9.57 23.92 -22.17
N LYS A 161 10.74 23.43 -22.58
CA LYS A 161 11.85 23.19 -21.65
C LYS A 161 12.47 24.55 -21.30
N LEU A 162 12.64 24.84 -20.02
CA LEU A 162 13.18 26.12 -19.53
C LEU A 162 14.69 26.26 -19.81
N THR A 163 15.36 25.15 -20.08
CA THR A 163 16.79 25.12 -20.40
C THR A 163 17.02 24.14 -21.54
N ASP A 164 17.52 24.66 -22.67
CA ASP A 164 17.94 23.86 -23.83
C ASP A 164 19.38 23.34 -23.69
N ARG A 165 20.13 23.87 -22.71
CA ARG A 165 21.50 23.42 -22.42
C ARG A 165 21.45 22.04 -21.78
N VAL A 166 21.84 21.05 -22.56
CA VAL A 166 22.11 19.71 -22.06
C VAL A 166 23.41 19.78 -21.26
N ASN A 167 23.35 19.60 -19.95
CA ASN A 167 24.55 19.48 -19.13
C ASN A 167 25.19 18.11 -19.43
N PRO A 168 26.40 18.04 -20.03
CA PRO A 168 27.05 16.76 -20.31
C PRO A 168 27.48 16.02 -19.04
N GLU A 169 27.56 16.71 -17.90
CA GLU A 169 27.87 16.12 -16.59
C GLU A 169 26.64 15.59 -15.84
N ALA A 170 25.43 15.80 -16.37
CA ALA A 170 24.21 15.27 -15.76
C ALA A 170 24.14 13.74 -15.91
N GLU A 171 23.62 13.06 -14.89
CA GLU A 171 23.45 11.60 -14.84
C GLU A 171 22.75 11.05 -16.09
N ILE A 172 21.69 11.72 -16.52
CA ILE A 172 21.01 11.45 -17.79
C ILE A 172 20.79 12.78 -18.54
N PRO A 173 21.57 13.04 -19.60
CA PRO A 173 21.54 14.32 -20.30
C PRO A 173 20.15 14.66 -20.87
N GLY A 174 19.58 15.80 -20.46
CA GLY A 174 18.36 16.39 -21.05
C GLY A 174 17.02 15.83 -20.55
N GLU A 175 17.02 14.76 -19.74
CA GLU A 175 15.81 14.18 -19.14
C GLU A 175 15.28 15.04 -17.99
N PHE A 176 16.16 15.59 -17.15
CA PHE A 176 15.78 16.31 -15.94
C PHE A 176 15.67 17.83 -16.12
N ASN A 177 15.54 18.29 -17.37
CA ASN A 177 15.41 19.72 -17.65
C ASN A 177 14.04 20.22 -17.15
N PRO A 178 13.99 21.31 -16.36
CA PRO A 178 12.73 21.87 -15.88
C PRO A 178 11.86 22.35 -17.04
N CYS A 179 10.54 22.23 -16.88
CA CYS A 179 9.56 22.58 -17.92
C CYS A 179 8.73 23.81 -17.50
N ASP A 180 8.22 24.54 -18.49
CA ASP A 180 7.13 25.50 -18.33
C ASP A 180 5.83 24.85 -18.79
N ILE A 181 4.94 24.61 -17.84
CA ILE A 181 3.63 23.99 -18.04
C ILE A 181 2.49 25.01 -17.82
N SER A 182 2.80 26.30 -17.64
CA SER A 182 1.81 27.34 -17.34
C SER A 182 0.72 27.50 -18.41
N GLY A 183 1.01 27.16 -19.67
CA GLY A 183 0.06 27.19 -20.77
C GLY A 183 -0.92 26.00 -20.83
N LYS A 184 -0.79 25.02 -19.94
CA LYS A 184 -1.63 23.81 -19.93
C LYS A 184 -2.85 23.96 -19.01
N SER A 185 -3.87 23.14 -19.25
CA SER A 185 -5.05 23.07 -18.38
C SER A 185 -4.66 22.63 -16.96
N GLU A 186 -5.52 22.95 -16.01
CA GLU A 186 -5.30 22.59 -14.61
C GLU A 186 -5.26 21.07 -14.41
N GLU A 187 -6.15 20.32 -15.08
CA GLU A 187 -6.19 18.86 -15.04
C GLU A 187 -4.86 18.27 -15.52
N TRP A 188 -4.35 18.78 -16.64
CA TRP A 188 -3.07 18.36 -17.20
C TRP A 188 -1.92 18.64 -16.23
N ARG A 189 -1.87 19.85 -15.63
CA ARG A 189 -0.81 20.23 -14.67
C ARG A 189 -0.84 19.37 -13.41
N ARG A 190 -2.03 19.02 -12.91
CA ARG A 190 -2.20 18.13 -11.75
C ARG A 190 -1.77 16.70 -12.06
N GLY A 191 -2.19 16.15 -13.20
CA GLY A 191 -1.74 14.83 -13.63
C GLY A 191 -0.22 14.79 -13.83
N TYR A 192 0.37 15.84 -14.39
CA TYR A 192 1.83 15.93 -14.56
C TYR A 192 2.57 15.98 -13.22
N PHE A 193 2.07 16.75 -12.25
CA PHE A 193 2.59 16.74 -10.88
C PHE A 193 2.51 15.35 -10.26
N GLU A 194 1.37 14.67 -10.35
CA GLU A 194 1.19 13.30 -9.85
C GLU A 194 2.18 12.34 -10.50
N ALA A 195 2.36 12.43 -11.83
CA ALA A 195 3.29 11.59 -12.57
C ALA A 195 4.75 11.75 -12.10
N ILE A 196 5.24 12.98 -11.94
CA ILE A 196 6.61 13.20 -11.48
C ILE A 196 6.76 12.84 -10.01
N MET A 197 5.78 13.16 -9.16
CA MET A 197 5.80 12.74 -7.75
C MET A 197 5.82 11.20 -7.62
N LEU A 198 5.08 10.49 -8.46
CA LEU A 198 5.10 9.04 -8.51
C LEU A 198 6.44 8.50 -8.98
N ALA A 199 7.06 9.13 -9.99
CA ALA A 199 8.41 8.79 -10.44
C ALA A 199 9.46 9.05 -9.34
N ALA A 200 9.37 10.18 -8.62
CA ALA A 200 10.25 10.51 -7.51
C ALA A 200 10.14 9.46 -6.40
N LYS A 201 8.92 9.15 -5.93
CA LYS A 201 8.68 8.10 -4.92
C LYS A 201 9.15 6.73 -5.40
N GLY A 202 8.93 6.39 -6.66
CA GLY A 202 9.48 5.18 -7.28
C GLY A 202 11.00 5.13 -7.17
N ALA A 203 11.68 6.24 -7.53
CA ALA A 203 13.13 6.39 -7.48
C ALA A 203 13.69 6.24 -6.05
N GLU A 204 12.98 6.73 -5.02
CA GLU A 204 13.38 6.54 -3.62
C GLU A 204 13.47 5.06 -3.23
N HIS A 205 12.52 4.25 -3.70
CA HIS A 205 12.48 2.82 -3.37
C HIS A 205 13.47 1.98 -4.20
N VAL A 206 13.79 2.43 -5.41
CA VAL A 206 14.80 1.78 -6.27
C VAL A 206 16.19 2.43 -6.16
N ASP A 207 16.37 3.25 -5.15
CA ASP A 207 17.61 3.97 -4.87
C ASP A 207 18.78 3.00 -4.64
N ASN A 208 19.93 3.29 -5.26
CA ASN A 208 21.14 2.45 -5.26
C ASN A 208 20.95 1.01 -5.77
N TRP A 209 19.86 0.73 -6.50
CA TRP A 209 19.77 -0.55 -7.21
C TRP A 209 20.83 -0.60 -8.29
N VAL A 210 21.40 -1.78 -8.48
CA VAL A 210 22.49 -1.98 -9.42
C VAL A 210 22.08 -2.88 -10.57
N ARG A 211 22.68 -2.63 -11.72
CA ARG A 211 22.53 -3.39 -12.94
C ARG A 211 23.84 -4.10 -13.23
N ASP A 212 23.79 -5.42 -13.27
CA ASP A 212 24.91 -6.26 -13.70
C ASP A 212 25.12 -6.08 -15.22
N LEU A 213 26.29 -5.59 -15.62
CA LEU A 213 26.64 -5.36 -17.03
C LEU A 213 26.77 -6.68 -17.81
N SER A 214 27.14 -7.77 -17.14
CA SER A 214 27.40 -9.07 -17.78
C SER A 214 26.10 -9.82 -18.11
N ARG A 215 25.10 -9.74 -17.22
CA ARG A 215 23.84 -10.47 -17.35
C ARG A 215 22.64 -9.58 -17.64
N ASN A 216 22.81 -8.26 -17.54
CA ASN A 216 21.73 -7.29 -17.66
C ASN A 216 20.59 -7.55 -16.65
N ILE A 217 20.95 -7.91 -15.41
CA ILE A 217 20.00 -8.18 -14.33
C ILE A 217 20.07 -7.04 -13.33
N ILE A 218 18.90 -6.53 -12.96
CA ILE A 218 18.78 -5.50 -11.94
C ILE A 218 18.60 -6.18 -10.59
N SER A 219 19.43 -5.83 -9.62
CA SER A 219 19.42 -6.42 -8.28
C SER A 219 19.44 -5.33 -7.20
N PRO A 220 18.65 -5.49 -6.13
CA PRO A 220 18.77 -4.68 -4.92
C PRO A 220 20.18 -4.75 -4.32
N PRO A 221 20.68 -3.67 -3.71
CA PRO A 221 22.04 -3.61 -3.16
C PRO A 221 22.28 -4.60 -2.00
N GLU A 222 21.21 -5.04 -1.31
CA GLU A 222 21.27 -6.01 -0.23
C GLU A 222 21.78 -7.41 -0.66
N PHE A 223 21.61 -7.75 -1.94
CA PHE A 223 22.02 -9.05 -2.50
C PHE A 223 23.36 -9.02 -3.23
N VAL A 224 23.93 -7.82 -3.47
CA VAL A 224 25.15 -7.65 -4.25
C VAL A 224 26.36 -8.02 -3.40
N ILE A 225 27.24 -8.85 -3.95
CA ILE A 225 28.49 -9.23 -3.29
C ILE A 225 29.54 -8.16 -3.62
N GLY A 226 30.09 -7.49 -2.61
CA GLY A 226 31.18 -6.55 -2.84
C GLY A 226 31.81 -5.98 -1.58
N PRO A 227 32.82 -5.10 -1.73
CA PRO A 227 33.45 -4.43 -0.58
C PRO A 227 32.44 -3.62 0.26
N SER A 228 31.41 -3.05 -0.38
CA SER A 228 30.37 -2.27 0.32
C SER A 228 29.42 -3.17 1.10
N ASN A 229 29.27 -4.43 0.70
CA ASN A 229 28.42 -5.44 1.34
C ASN A 229 29.13 -6.81 1.42
N PRO A 230 30.02 -7.01 2.42
CA PRO A 230 30.81 -8.25 2.53
C PRO A 230 29.98 -9.47 2.94
N ARG A 231 28.75 -9.30 3.42
CA ARG A 231 27.83 -10.37 3.81
C ARG A 231 26.43 -10.08 3.27
N PRO A 232 26.18 -10.32 1.97
CA PRO A 232 24.88 -10.05 1.39
C PRO A 232 23.80 -10.97 1.95
N ALA A 233 22.56 -10.48 1.88
CA ALA A 233 21.39 -11.28 2.24
C ALA A 233 21.27 -12.48 1.29
N PRO A 234 20.74 -13.63 1.76
CA PRO A 234 20.50 -14.77 0.89
C PRO A 234 19.41 -14.42 -0.14
N ILE A 235 19.69 -14.71 -1.40
CA ILE A 235 18.74 -14.48 -2.49
C ILE A 235 17.53 -15.43 -2.35
N PRO A 236 16.30 -14.95 -2.63
CA PRO A 236 15.11 -15.80 -2.65
C PRO A 236 15.24 -17.02 -3.58
N PRO A 237 14.61 -18.16 -3.25
CA PRO A 237 14.71 -19.37 -4.06
C PRO A 237 14.14 -19.15 -5.46
N GLY A 238 14.89 -19.56 -6.49
CA GLY A 238 14.47 -19.45 -7.90
C GLY A 238 15.03 -18.25 -8.67
N GLN A 239 15.74 -17.33 -7.98
CA GLN A 239 16.40 -16.18 -8.60
C GLN A 239 17.86 -16.48 -9.00
N PRO A 240 18.44 -15.74 -9.96
CA PRO A 240 19.84 -15.92 -10.40
C PRO A 240 20.84 -15.61 -9.28
N HIS A 241 22.09 -16.08 -9.44
CA HIS A 241 23.14 -15.85 -8.46
C HIS A 241 23.48 -14.35 -8.31
N ALA A 242 23.85 -13.95 -7.09
CA ALA A 242 24.21 -12.59 -6.72
C ALA A 242 25.25 -12.00 -7.68
N PRO A 243 25.02 -10.78 -8.19
CA PRO A 243 26.01 -10.09 -8.98
C PRO A 243 27.16 -9.60 -8.09
N ARG A 244 28.31 -9.38 -8.71
CA ARG A 244 29.46 -8.77 -8.05
C ARG A 244 29.43 -7.27 -8.24
N GLU A 245 29.75 -6.52 -7.19
CA GLU A 245 29.77 -5.05 -7.21
C GLU A 245 30.73 -4.50 -8.28
N GLU A 246 31.83 -5.19 -8.57
CA GLU A 246 32.82 -4.79 -9.60
C GLU A 246 32.27 -4.77 -11.04
N ASP A 247 31.25 -5.59 -11.31
CA ASP A 247 30.62 -5.73 -12.64
C ASP A 247 29.30 -4.97 -12.75
N CYS A 248 28.99 -4.14 -11.74
CA CYS A 248 27.71 -3.46 -11.59
C CYS A 248 27.80 -1.95 -11.85
N GLU A 249 26.77 -1.40 -12.49
CA GLU A 249 26.52 0.04 -12.57
C GLU A 249 25.22 0.40 -11.82
N VAL A 250 25.03 1.69 -11.52
CA VAL A 250 23.75 2.16 -10.95
C VAL A 250 22.65 2.00 -11.99
N ALA A 251 21.56 1.32 -11.62
CA ALA A 251 20.48 0.98 -12.55
C ALA A 251 19.54 2.16 -12.84
N TYR A 252 19.29 2.99 -11.83
CA TYR A 252 18.26 4.03 -11.85
C TYR A 252 18.82 5.37 -11.39
N PRO A 253 18.31 6.49 -11.94
CA PRO A 253 18.73 7.82 -11.54
C PRO A 253 18.30 8.17 -10.11
N SER A 254 19.02 9.09 -9.48
CA SER A 254 18.67 9.58 -8.13
C SER A 254 17.29 10.23 -8.09
N ALA A 255 16.57 10.04 -6.97
CA ALA A 255 15.30 10.71 -6.69
C ALA A 255 15.45 12.24 -6.64
N ASP A 256 16.63 12.75 -6.24
CA ASP A 256 16.97 14.18 -6.20
C ASP A 256 16.65 14.88 -7.51
N ASN A 257 16.96 14.23 -8.63
CA ASN A 257 16.79 14.80 -9.96
C ASN A 257 15.31 15.08 -10.27
N PHE A 258 14.42 14.18 -9.83
CA PHE A 258 12.97 14.35 -10.01
C PHE A 258 12.44 15.47 -9.11
N TYR A 259 12.83 15.50 -7.83
CA TYR A 259 12.39 16.57 -6.92
C TYR A 259 12.87 17.95 -7.37
N MET A 260 14.15 18.08 -7.72
CA MET A 260 14.71 19.33 -8.24
C MET A 260 14.00 19.79 -9.52
N LYS A 261 13.63 18.84 -10.39
CA LYS A 261 12.82 19.14 -11.59
C LYS A 261 11.44 19.69 -11.22
N ILE A 262 10.75 19.11 -10.23
CA ILE A 262 9.45 19.62 -9.76
C ILE A 262 9.60 21.06 -9.25
N LEU A 263 10.56 21.31 -8.36
CA LEU A 263 10.74 22.63 -7.73
C LEU A 263 11.06 23.73 -8.76
N ALA A 264 11.85 23.39 -9.79
CA ALA A 264 12.24 24.29 -10.85
C ALA A 264 11.18 24.46 -11.96
N THR A 265 10.19 23.57 -12.05
CA THR A 265 9.12 23.63 -13.06
C THR A 265 8.19 24.83 -12.80
N LYS A 266 7.83 25.56 -13.86
CA LYS A 266 6.90 26.71 -13.80
C LYS A 266 5.48 26.27 -14.12
N GLY A 267 4.52 26.77 -13.34
CA GLY A 267 3.08 26.50 -13.53
C GLY A 267 2.46 25.58 -12.46
N LEU A 268 3.27 25.03 -11.55
CA LEU A 268 2.80 24.30 -10.36
C LEU A 268 2.31 25.25 -9.27
N THR A 269 1.34 24.81 -8.47
CA THR A 269 0.81 25.57 -7.33
C THR A 269 1.79 25.57 -6.15
N SER A 270 1.67 26.54 -5.25
CA SER A 270 2.47 26.59 -4.02
C SER A 270 2.26 25.34 -3.15
N ARG A 271 1.02 24.81 -3.13
CA ARG A 271 0.69 23.54 -2.45
C ARG A 271 1.49 22.36 -2.99
N GLN A 272 1.53 22.22 -4.32
CA GLN A 272 2.24 21.13 -4.99
C GLN A 272 3.75 21.21 -4.74
N LYS A 273 4.31 22.42 -4.83
CA LYS A 273 5.73 22.65 -4.51
C LYS A 273 6.05 22.37 -3.05
N LEU A 274 5.18 22.81 -2.14
CA LEU A 274 5.29 22.50 -0.72
C LEU A 274 5.32 20.99 -0.47
N GLU A 275 4.35 20.25 -1.02
CA GLU A 275 4.27 18.79 -0.87
C GLU A 275 5.53 18.10 -1.41
N ALA A 276 5.98 18.46 -2.61
CA ALA A 276 7.22 17.91 -3.17
C ALA A 276 8.45 18.26 -2.32
N THR A 277 8.51 19.46 -1.74
CA THR A 277 9.62 19.87 -0.88
C THR A 277 9.64 19.07 0.43
N LEU A 278 8.46 18.80 1.03
CA LEU A 278 8.36 18.02 2.27
C LEU A 278 8.75 16.55 2.05
N GLU A 279 8.34 15.96 0.94
CA GLU A 279 8.74 14.60 0.55
C GLU A 279 10.24 14.54 0.27
N TYR A 280 10.78 15.54 -0.45
CA TYR A 280 12.22 15.64 -0.70
C TYR A 280 13.04 15.79 0.58
N ALA A 281 12.57 16.59 1.54
CA ALA A 281 13.20 16.71 2.85
C ALA A 281 13.22 15.38 3.60
N SER A 282 12.13 14.61 3.51
CA SER A 282 12.01 13.28 4.12
C SER A 282 12.98 12.27 3.48
N TYR A 283 13.20 12.36 2.16
CA TYR A 283 14.23 11.57 1.48
C TYR A 283 15.65 11.93 1.93
N MET A 284 15.94 13.23 2.10
CA MET A 284 17.23 13.69 2.63
C MET A 284 17.47 13.23 4.07
N GLU A 285 16.42 13.18 4.90
CA GLU A 285 16.48 12.55 6.23
C GLU A 285 16.82 11.06 6.13
N PHE A 286 16.17 10.33 5.22
CA PHE A 286 16.44 8.91 4.99
C PHE A 286 17.89 8.66 4.55
N LYS A 287 18.46 9.55 3.72
CA LYS A 287 19.88 9.54 3.32
C LYS A 287 20.84 9.95 4.44
N ASN A 288 20.36 10.27 5.64
CA ASN A 288 21.15 10.80 6.76
C ASN A 288 21.89 12.11 6.44
N GLN A 289 21.27 12.99 5.63
CA GLN A 289 21.78 14.32 5.32
C GLN A 289 20.93 15.42 6.00
N PRO A 290 21.09 15.63 7.32
CA PRO A 290 20.20 16.51 8.08
C PRO A 290 20.32 17.99 7.70
N GLU A 291 21.48 18.45 7.24
CA GLU A 291 21.68 19.84 6.80
C GLU A 291 20.88 20.14 5.52
N GLY A 292 20.87 19.21 4.57
CA GLY A 292 20.06 19.29 3.35
C GLY A 292 18.57 19.26 3.68
N ALA A 293 18.14 18.36 4.58
CA ALA A 293 16.76 18.30 5.05
C ALA A 293 16.32 19.61 5.72
N GLU A 294 17.16 20.21 6.58
CA GLU A 294 16.85 21.50 7.23
C GLU A 294 16.70 22.64 6.22
N ALA A 295 17.55 22.69 5.19
CA ALA A 295 17.42 23.65 4.09
C ALA A 295 16.10 23.48 3.32
N LEU A 296 15.70 22.24 3.04
CA LEU A 296 14.45 21.92 2.36
C LEU A 296 13.22 22.25 3.22
N TYR A 297 13.25 22.00 4.53
CA TYR A 297 12.16 22.43 5.42
C TYR A 297 12.00 23.95 5.48
N ASN A 298 13.11 24.70 5.43
CA ASN A 298 13.05 26.15 5.31
C ASN A 298 12.48 26.60 3.95
N LEU A 299 12.82 25.89 2.86
CA LEU A 299 12.22 26.12 1.55
C LEU A 299 10.72 25.82 1.56
N ALA A 300 10.28 24.72 2.19
CA ALA A 300 8.88 24.38 2.36
C ALA A 300 8.11 25.49 3.09
N LEU A 301 8.68 26.06 4.15
CA LEU A 301 8.08 27.20 4.85
C LEU A 301 8.01 28.47 3.98
N ALA A 302 8.99 28.70 3.11
CA ALA A 302 8.96 29.80 2.15
C ALA A 302 7.84 29.62 1.12
N GLU A 303 7.66 28.41 0.57
CA GLU A 303 6.56 28.08 -0.33
C GLU A 303 5.19 28.18 0.37
N ALA A 304 5.10 27.75 1.64
CA ALA A 304 3.88 27.83 2.43
C ALA A 304 3.45 29.26 2.77
N THR A 305 4.40 30.20 2.82
CA THR A 305 4.15 31.63 3.09
C THR A 305 4.15 32.49 1.84
N GLN A 306 4.16 31.88 0.65
CA GLN A 306 4.07 32.61 -0.61
C GLN A 306 2.77 33.42 -0.67
N GLY A 307 2.90 34.74 -0.83
CA GLY A 307 1.76 35.67 -0.89
C GLY A 307 1.26 36.19 0.46
N VAL A 308 1.91 35.83 1.57
CA VAL A 308 1.63 36.40 2.91
C VAL A 308 2.40 37.71 3.10
N ASP A 309 1.78 38.70 3.76
CA ASP A 309 2.46 39.95 4.10
C ASP A 309 3.56 39.72 5.14
N ILE A 310 4.79 40.10 4.77
CA ILE A 310 6.00 39.97 5.59
C ILE A 310 5.90 40.83 6.87
N SER A 311 5.06 41.88 6.86
CA SER A 311 4.88 42.78 8.01
C SER A 311 4.30 42.07 9.25
N THR A 312 3.50 41.01 9.05
CA THR A 312 2.92 40.18 10.11
C THR A 312 3.18 38.70 9.83
N PRO A 313 4.40 38.21 10.10
CA PRO A 313 4.74 36.83 9.77
C PRO A 313 3.92 35.84 10.60
N PRO A 314 3.42 34.74 10.00
CA PRO A 314 2.57 33.77 10.70
C PRO A 314 3.32 32.94 11.76
N TYR A 315 4.66 32.95 11.71
CA TYR A 315 5.53 32.28 12.68
C TYR A 315 6.79 33.09 12.97
N ASN A 316 7.48 32.77 14.07
CA ASN A 316 8.78 33.34 14.39
C ASN A 316 9.89 32.58 13.62
N PRO A 317 10.71 33.24 12.79
CA PRO A 317 11.68 32.56 11.92
C PRO A 317 12.81 31.83 12.67
N LYS A 318 13.07 32.17 13.94
CA LYS A 318 14.11 31.51 14.74
C LYS A 318 13.59 30.29 15.49
N THR A 319 12.37 30.36 16.01
CA THR A 319 11.79 29.33 16.88
C THR A 319 10.76 28.46 16.18
N PHE A 320 10.25 28.89 15.02
CA PHE A 320 9.14 28.28 14.27
C PHE A 320 7.82 28.19 15.05
N VAL A 321 7.70 28.98 16.13
CA VAL A 321 6.48 29.10 16.93
C VAL A 321 5.48 29.98 16.18
N LEU A 322 4.23 29.54 16.10
CA LEU A 322 3.15 30.27 15.44
C LEU A 322 2.76 31.55 16.22
N ASN A 323 2.50 32.63 15.49
CA ASN A 323 2.14 33.93 16.06
C ASN A 323 0.62 34.10 16.16
N GLU A 324 0.09 34.21 17.38
CA GLU A 324 -1.36 34.40 17.61
C GLU A 324 -1.90 35.73 17.06
N LYS A 325 -1.04 36.75 16.96
CA LYS A 325 -1.42 38.09 16.47
C LYS A 325 -1.68 38.12 14.96
N ALA A 326 -1.18 37.14 14.21
CA ALA A 326 -1.30 37.09 12.75
C ALA A 326 -2.65 36.51 12.27
N GLY A 327 -3.53 36.09 13.19
CA GLY A 327 -4.77 35.40 12.86
C GLY A 327 -4.57 33.88 12.67
N PRO A 328 -5.61 33.15 12.23
CA PRO A 328 -5.53 31.71 12.04
C PRO A 328 -4.58 31.37 10.89
N PRO A 329 -3.60 30.47 11.09
CA PRO A 329 -2.64 30.10 10.05
C PRO A 329 -3.30 29.32 8.91
N SER A 330 -2.69 29.37 7.72
CA SER A 330 -3.11 28.57 6.57
C SER A 330 -2.79 27.09 6.76
N GLN A 331 -3.48 26.21 6.03
CA GLN A 331 -3.18 24.77 6.06
C GLN A 331 -1.73 24.48 5.66
N ASN A 332 -1.22 25.18 4.65
CA ASN A 332 0.16 25.02 4.18
C ASN A 332 1.18 25.32 5.28
N VAL A 333 0.95 26.37 6.07
CA VAL A 333 1.82 26.71 7.21
C VAL A 333 1.70 25.67 8.32
N LEU A 334 0.49 25.19 8.62
CA LEU A 334 0.30 24.15 9.63
C LEU A 334 1.02 22.85 9.25
N ASP A 335 0.91 22.41 8.00
CA ASP A 335 1.57 21.19 7.51
C ASP A 335 3.11 21.34 7.51
N ALA A 336 3.63 22.46 7.00
CA ALA A 336 5.07 22.73 6.96
C ALA A 336 5.69 22.82 8.37
N VAL A 337 5.05 23.56 9.29
CA VAL A 337 5.53 23.70 10.68
C VAL A 337 5.42 22.37 11.43
N THR A 338 4.39 21.56 11.15
CA THR A 338 4.29 20.20 11.70
C THR A 338 5.46 19.34 11.25
N ALA A 339 5.81 19.36 9.97
CA ALA A 339 6.96 18.60 9.44
C ALA A 339 8.31 19.08 10.01
N VAL A 340 8.48 20.40 10.22
CA VAL A 340 9.67 20.95 10.90
C VAL A 340 9.75 20.47 12.35
N ALA A 341 8.62 20.42 13.06
CA ALA A 341 8.55 19.94 14.44
C ALA A 341 8.92 18.45 14.54
N THR A 342 8.41 17.62 13.62
CA THR A 342 8.73 16.19 13.56
C THR A 342 10.21 15.97 13.25
N PHE A 343 10.79 16.68 12.29
CA PHE A 343 12.22 16.65 12.00
C PHE A 343 13.08 17.01 13.22
N LYS A 344 12.73 18.10 13.93
CA LYS A 344 13.44 18.52 15.14
C LYS A 344 13.33 17.50 16.28
N ALA A 345 12.17 16.87 16.44
CA ALA A 345 11.98 15.81 17.42
C ALA A 345 12.82 14.57 17.07
N ARG A 346 12.80 14.13 15.80
CA ARG A 346 13.55 12.97 15.31
C ARG A 346 15.07 13.17 15.35
N SER A 347 15.55 14.38 15.10
CA SER A 347 16.97 14.75 15.21
C SER A 347 17.45 14.91 16.66
N GLY A 348 16.60 14.69 17.66
CA GLY A 348 16.94 14.78 19.08
C GLY A 348 16.92 16.19 19.67
N LYS A 349 16.53 17.22 18.89
CA LYS A 349 16.40 18.62 19.35
C LYS A 349 15.05 18.85 20.05
N ILE A 350 14.77 18.03 21.07
CA ILE A 350 13.45 17.94 21.73
C ILE A 350 13.02 19.28 22.37
N ASP A 351 13.96 20.00 22.99
CA ASP A 351 13.70 21.30 23.63
C ASP A 351 13.14 22.34 22.65
N SER A 352 13.53 22.24 21.38
CA SER A 352 13.05 23.13 20.33
C SER A 352 11.75 22.66 19.68
N ALA A 353 11.45 21.36 19.74
CA ALA A 353 10.27 20.76 19.12
C ALA A 353 9.01 20.95 19.97
N LEU A 354 9.11 20.77 21.30
CA LEU A 354 7.99 20.91 22.23
C LEU A 354 7.24 22.26 22.11
N PRO A 355 7.89 23.44 22.14
CA PRO A 355 7.18 24.71 22.00
C PRO A 355 6.50 24.86 20.63
N ILE A 356 7.06 24.26 19.57
CA ILE A 356 6.43 24.27 18.23
C ILE A 356 5.14 23.45 18.27
N TYR A 357 5.16 22.22 18.81
CA TYR A 357 3.96 21.38 18.94
C TYR A 357 2.87 22.02 19.80
N LEU A 358 3.25 22.67 20.92
CA LEU A 358 2.29 23.40 21.75
C LEU A 358 1.65 24.57 20.97
N SER A 359 2.43 25.28 20.16
CA SER A 359 1.91 26.37 19.31
C SER A 359 0.98 25.86 18.21
N LEU A 360 1.30 24.71 17.59
CA LEU A 360 0.44 24.03 16.62
C LEU A 360 -0.89 23.59 17.24
N LEU A 361 -0.84 22.95 18.42
CA LEU A 361 -2.04 22.51 19.13
C LEU A 361 -2.93 23.70 19.51
N LYS A 362 -2.33 24.79 19.98
CA LYS A 362 -3.07 26.02 20.30
C LYS A 362 -3.71 26.63 19.05
N ALA A 363 -2.97 26.71 17.94
CA ALA A 363 -3.48 27.22 16.68
C ALA A 363 -4.66 26.39 16.16
N ARG A 364 -4.55 25.06 16.15
CA ARG A 364 -5.65 24.17 15.71
C ARG A 364 -6.89 24.26 16.60
N ARG A 365 -6.71 24.35 17.93
CA ARG A 365 -7.83 24.56 18.87
C ARG A 365 -8.52 25.92 18.72
N SER A 366 -7.83 26.92 18.16
CA SER A 366 -8.39 28.25 17.89
C SER A 366 -9.19 28.35 16.58
N LEU A 367 -9.20 27.29 15.76
CA LEU A 367 -9.92 27.26 14.49
C LEU A 367 -11.45 27.25 14.70
N SER A 368 -12.17 27.77 13.71
CA SER A 368 -13.65 27.78 13.72
C SER A 368 -14.23 26.37 13.65
N ASN A 369 -15.25 26.08 14.45
CA ASN A 369 -16.01 24.83 14.37
C ASN A 369 -16.99 24.78 13.19
N SER A 370 -17.30 25.92 12.56
CA SER A 370 -18.23 25.96 11.44
C SER A 370 -17.50 25.67 10.13
N PRO A 371 -18.03 24.77 9.27
CA PRO A 371 -17.50 24.59 7.93
C PRO A 371 -17.68 25.89 7.12
N PRO A 372 -16.76 26.21 6.20
CA PRO A 372 -16.95 27.31 5.27
C PRO A 372 -18.10 27.00 4.32
N ALA A 373 -18.82 28.03 3.85
CA ALA A 373 -20.01 27.86 2.99
C ALA A 373 -19.72 27.08 1.69
N ALA A 374 -18.47 27.09 1.21
CA ALA A 374 -18.01 26.35 0.03
C ALA A 374 -17.76 24.84 0.28
N ALA A 375 -17.73 24.36 1.53
CA ALA A 375 -17.47 22.96 1.85
C ALA A 375 -18.68 22.03 1.65
N TYR A 376 -19.87 22.58 1.36
CA TYR A 376 -21.10 21.81 1.18
C TYR A 376 -21.30 21.34 -0.26
N VAL A 377 -20.35 20.56 -0.79
CA VAL A 377 -20.62 19.77 -2.01
C VAL A 377 -21.32 18.50 -1.54
N LYS A 378 -22.66 18.49 -1.56
CA LYS A 378 -23.42 17.27 -1.28
C LYS A 378 -23.01 16.22 -2.33
N PRO A 379 -22.45 15.07 -1.93
CA PRO A 379 -22.24 13.98 -2.87
C PRO A 379 -23.61 13.61 -3.45
N LYS A 380 -23.74 13.68 -4.78
CA LYS A 380 -24.97 13.30 -5.46
C LYS A 380 -25.21 11.82 -5.15
N ALA A 381 -26.31 11.51 -4.46
CA ALA A 381 -26.67 10.14 -4.13
C ALA A 381 -26.76 9.32 -5.43
N SER A 382 -25.82 8.40 -5.63
CA SER A 382 -25.78 7.53 -6.80
C SER A 382 -26.89 6.49 -6.68
N SER A 383 -27.83 6.49 -7.61
CA SER A 383 -28.79 5.39 -7.74
C SER A 383 -28.06 4.11 -8.12
N SER A 384 -28.57 2.93 -7.74
CA SER A 384 -27.99 1.64 -8.14
C SER A 384 -27.90 1.48 -9.66
N LEU A 385 -28.77 2.16 -10.42
CA LEU A 385 -28.70 2.22 -11.88
C LEU A 385 -27.56 3.11 -12.38
N ASP A 386 -27.28 4.22 -11.69
CA ASP A 386 -26.14 5.09 -12.02
C ASP A 386 -24.82 4.31 -11.90
N ASN A 387 -24.70 3.41 -10.93
CA ASN A 387 -23.51 2.56 -10.77
C ASN A 387 -23.30 1.58 -11.94
N LEU A 388 -24.38 1.11 -12.58
CA LEU A 388 -24.26 0.26 -13.77
C LEU A 388 -23.86 1.09 -15.01
N PHE A 389 -24.41 2.29 -15.15
CA PHE A 389 -24.07 3.21 -16.25
C PHE A 389 -22.68 3.84 -16.10
N ARG A 390 -22.16 3.97 -14.87
CA ARG A 390 -20.79 4.43 -14.58
C ARG A 390 -19.70 3.54 -15.17
N ILE A 391 -19.98 2.27 -15.45
CA ILE A 391 -19.02 1.37 -16.12
C ILE A 391 -18.91 1.72 -17.62
N PHE A 392 -19.90 2.40 -18.18
CA PHE A 392 -19.96 2.76 -19.60
C PHE A 392 -19.74 4.25 -19.86
N LEU A 393 -19.69 5.07 -18.81
CA LEU A 393 -19.47 6.51 -18.88
C LEU A 393 -18.05 6.81 -18.41
N GLN A 394 -17.32 7.57 -19.21
CA GLN A 394 -16.01 8.06 -18.84
C GLN A 394 -16.12 8.88 -17.54
N ALA A 395 -15.31 8.55 -16.54
CA ALA A 395 -15.31 9.24 -15.26
C ALA A 395 -14.74 10.65 -15.41
N ASP A 396 -15.48 11.68 -15.00
CA ASP A 396 -14.98 13.07 -15.01
C ASP A 396 -13.74 13.21 -14.11
N TYR A 397 -12.74 14.00 -14.55
CA TYR A 397 -11.59 14.32 -13.72
C TYR A 397 -12.04 15.07 -12.44
N PRO A 398 -11.55 14.70 -11.25
CA PRO A 398 -12.03 15.28 -10.01
C PRO A 398 -11.68 16.77 -9.93
N PRO A 399 -12.53 17.60 -9.28
CA PRO A 399 -12.24 19.01 -9.08
C PRO A 399 -10.92 19.20 -8.32
N PRO A 400 -10.26 20.37 -8.48
CA PRO A 400 -9.00 20.64 -7.82
C PRO A 400 -9.10 20.56 -6.29
N PRO A 401 -8.10 19.96 -5.61
CA PRO A 401 -8.03 20.01 -4.17
C PRO A 401 -7.83 21.46 -3.72
N PRO A 402 -8.18 21.80 -2.47
CA PRO A 402 -7.95 23.13 -1.94
C PRO A 402 -6.45 23.46 -1.93
N ASP A 403 -6.09 24.66 -2.38
CA ASP A 403 -4.69 25.16 -2.43
C ASP A 403 -4.01 25.28 -1.06
N GLY A 404 -4.74 25.11 0.05
CA GLY A 404 -4.20 25.15 1.41
C GLY A 404 -3.74 26.54 1.88
N THR A 405 -3.98 27.60 1.10
CA THR A 405 -3.68 28.99 1.45
C THR A 405 -4.67 29.58 2.46
N GLN A 406 -5.88 29.01 2.54
CA GLN A 406 -6.89 29.41 3.51
C GLN A 406 -6.68 28.67 4.84
N SER A 407 -7.12 29.28 5.94
CA SER A 407 -7.16 28.62 7.24
C SER A 407 -8.16 27.47 7.22
N PRO A 408 -7.80 26.26 7.68
CA PRO A 408 -8.77 25.18 7.83
C PRO A 408 -9.83 25.53 8.89
N TRP A 409 -10.92 24.77 8.87
CA TRP A 409 -11.88 24.75 9.96
C TRP A 409 -11.69 23.46 10.76
N ARG A 410 -12.18 23.43 12.00
CA ARG A 410 -11.99 22.35 12.97
C ARG A 410 -12.82 21.10 12.63
N SER A 411 -12.50 20.50 11.49
CA SER A 411 -13.09 19.29 10.93
C SER A 411 -12.73 18.04 11.76
N PRO A 412 -13.41 16.90 11.55
CA PRO A 412 -12.99 15.64 12.17
C PRO A 412 -11.53 15.28 11.89
N HIS A 413 -11.03 15.58 10.69
CA HIS A 413 -9.62 15.39 10.33
C HIS A 413 -8.68 16.24 11.22
N GLU A 414 -9.00 17.52 11.37
CA GLU A 414 -8.24 18.43 12.22
C GLU A 414 -8.25 18.01 13.70
N ARG A 415 -9.37 17.47 14.19
CA ARG A 415 -9.45 16.90 15.55
C ARG A 415 -8.60 15.64 15.72
N CYS A 416 -8.52 14.79 14.68
CA CYS A 416 -7.58 13.66 14.67
C CYS A 416 -6.13 14.16 14.72
N GLN A 417 -5.81 15.25 14.02
CA GLN A 417 -4.48 15.86 14.08
C GLN A 417 -4.20 16.54 15.44
N GLU A 418 -5.20 17.10 16.12
CA GLU A 418 -5.05 17.56 17.51
C GLU A 418 -4.71 16.41 18.46
N ALA A 419 -5.31 15.24 18.26
CA ALA A 419 -4.99 14.03 19.02
C ALA A 419 -3.54 13.58 18.76
N SER A 420 -3.09 13.54 17.50
CA SER A 420 -1.71 13.14 17.18
C SER A 420 -0.67 14.13 17.75
N LEU A 421 -0.95 15.44 17.71
CA LEU A 421 -0.11 16.44 18.36
C LEU A 421 -0.03 16.23 19.88
N SER A 422 -1.17 15.93 20.52
CA SER A 422 -1.23 15.66 21.96
C SER A 422 -0.44 14.39 22.34
N LEU A 423 -0.48 13.37 21.47
CA LEU A 423 0.33 12.15 21.62
C LEU A 423 1.83 12.46 21.57
N TRP A 424 2.30 13.22 20.56
CA TRP A 424 3.72 13.60 20.46
C TRP A 424 4.19 14.47 21.63
N ILE A 425 3.35 15.39 22.10
CA ILE A 425 3.63 16.18 23.30
C ILE A 425 3.78 15.26 24.52
N GLY A 426 2.87 14.31 24.71
CA GLY A 426 2.92 13.33 25.79
C GLY A 426 4.19 12.50 25.78
N GLU A 427 4.62 12.01 24.61
CA GLU A 427 5.88 11.28 24.45
C GLU A 427 7.10 12.11 24.83
N ILE A 428 7.16 13.36 24.35
CA ILE A 428 8.25 14.28 24.67
C ILE A 428 8.31 14.56 26.17
N LEU A 429 7.18 14.88 26.80
CA LEU A 429 7.11 15.15 28.24
C LEU A 429 7.51 13.93 29.06
N PHE A 430 7.03 12.74 28.67
CA PHE A 430 7.36 11.48 29.33
C PHE A 430 8.86 11.17 29.26
N ALA A 431 9.50 11.49 28.13
CA ALA A 431 10.92 11.25 27.91
C ALA A 431 11.82 12.26 28.63
N THR A 432 11.37 13.51 28.82
CA THR A 432 12.23 14.62 29.24
C THR A 432 11.97 15.12 30.67
N SER A 433 10.76 15.61 30.95
CA SER A 433 10.49 16.42 32.14
C SER A 433 9.64 15.71 33.19
N SER A 434 8.47 15.20 32.81
CA SER A 434 7.45 14.68 33.74
C SER A 434 6.77 13.44 33.16
N LYS A 435 6.99 12.30 33.82
CA LYS A 435 6.43 11.01 33.40
C LYS A 435 4.92 10.94 33.62
N ASP A 436 4.43 11.45 34.73
CA ASP A 436 2.99 11.46 35.01
C ASP A 436 2.23 12.38 34.05
N ASP A 437 2.79 13.56 33.74
CA ASP A 437 2.16 14.47 32.77
C ASP A 437 2.24 13.89 31.35
N GLY A 438 3.39 13.36 30.94
CA GLY A 438 3.50 12.73 29.62
C GLY A 438 2.48 11.60 29.42
N LEU A 439 2.26 10.80 30.46
CA LEU A 439 1.26 9.74 30.47
C LEU A 439 -0.18 10.27 30.38
N SER A 440 -0.51 11.36 31.09
CA SER A 440 -1.86 11.95 31.04
C SER A 440 -2.18 12.53 29.66
N TRP A 441 -1.22 13.21 29.04
CA TRP A 441 -1.34 13.69 27.66
C TRP A 441 -1.56 12.54 26.65
N THR A 442 -0.84 11.43 26.81
CA THR A 442 -1.06 10.24 25.97
C THR A 442 -2.46 9.64 26.18
N ARG A 443 -2.97 9.59 27.42
CA ARG A 443 -4.34 9.12 27.70
C ARG A 443 -5.40 9.98 27.02
N ASP A 444 -5.27 11.29 27.18
CA ASP A 444 -6.20 12.26 26.58
C ASP A 444 -6.19 12.16 25.05
N SER A 445 -5.02 11.93 24.44
CA SER A 445 -4.92 11.73 22.98
C SER A 445 -5.67 10.50 22.49
N VAL A 446 -5.58 9.39 23.23
CA VAL A 446 -6.28 8.13 22.93
C VAL A 446 -7.79 8.32 23.06
N ASP A 447 -8.24 9.01 24.11
CA ASP A 447 -9.66 9.29 24.34
C ASP A 447 -10.25 10.16 23.21
N VAL A 448 -9.55 11.23 22.80
CA VAL A 448 -10.00 12.08 21.68
C VAL A 448 -10.05 11.28 20.36
N ALA A 449 -9.03 10.48 20.06
CA ALA A 449 -9.00 9.68 18.83
C ALA A 449 -10.13 8.63 18.79
N GLU A 450 -10.38 7.95 19.91
CA GLU A 450 -11.47 6.98 20.04
C GLU A 450 -12.85 7.65 19.88
N GLU A 451 -13.07 8.80 20.51
CA GLU A 451 -14.32 9.57 20.38
C GLU A 451 -14.56 10.00 18.94
N GLN A 452 -13.54 10.51 18.25
CA GLN A 452 -13.70 10.93 16.85
C GLN A 452 -14.02 9.72 15.95
N LEU A 453 -13.38 8.56 16.15
CA LEU A 453 -13.67 7.35 15.37
C LEU A 453 -15.09 6.82 15.60
N ARG A 454 -15.60 6.93 16.83
CA ARG A 454 -16.99 6.51 17.13
C ARG A 454 -18.04 7.47 16.57
N ASN A 455 -17.73 8.77 16.51
CA ASN A 455 -18.62 9.79 15.97
C ASN A 455 -18.61 9.85 14.43
N MET A 456 -17.62 9.23 13.78
CA MET A 456 -17.53 9.13 12.33
C MET A 456 -18.40 7.98 11.81
N ASP A 457 -19.50 8.31 11.12
CA ASP A 457 -20.33 7.32 10.43
C ASP A 457 -19.53 6.57 9.36
N LEU A 458 -19.61 5.23 9.37
CA LEU A 458 -18.86 4.34 8.46
C LEU A 458 -19.07 4.62 6.95
N ALA A 459 -20.18 5.28 6.58
CA ALA A 459 -20.60 5.48 5.19
C ALA A 459 -20.32 6.89 4.63
N THR A 460 -20.14 7.89 5.48
CA THR A 460 -20.02 9.31 5.10
C THR A 460 -18.72 9.96 5.60
N ALA A 461 -17.95 9.26 6.41
CA ALA A 461 -16.71 9.77 6.97
C ALA A 461 -15.62 9.95 5.91
N ASP A 462 -14.90 11.06 6.02
CA ASP A 462 -13.68 11.33 5.28
C ASP A 462 -12.65 10.22 5.54
N LYS A 463 -12.28 9.50 4.48
CA LYS A 463 -11.33 8.37 4.55
C LYS A 463 -9.99 8.80 5.15
N ALA A 464 -9.55 10.04 4.89
CA ALA A 464 -8.30 10.58 5.42
C ALA A 464 -8.40 10.79 6.94
N ALA A 465 -9.47 11.43 7.42
CA ALA A 465 -9.74 11.59 8.86
C ALA A 465 -9.75 10.24 9.59
N LYS A 466 -10.49 9.26 9.07
CA LYS A 466 -10.56 7.92 9.67
C LYS A 466 -9.18 7.25 9.74
N LYS A 467 -8.39 7.32 8.68
CA LYS A 467 -7.02 6.77 8.66
C LYS A 467 -6.14 7.41 9.74
N THR A 468 -6.08 8.75 9.78
CA THR A 468 -5.26 9.47 10.76
C THR A 468 -5.64 9.18 12.21
N CYS A 469 -6.94 9.16 12.54
CA CYS A 469 -7.38 8.82 13.89
C CYS A 469 -7.06 7.37 14.26
N ARG A 470 -7.14 6.42 13.31
CA ARG A 470 -6.79 5.02 13.57
C ARG A 470 -5.31 4.82 13.84
N GLU A 471 -4.47 5.47 13.05
CA GLU A 471 -3.02 5.47 13.26
C GLU A 471 -2.69 6.07 14.63
N CYS A 472 -3.31 7.21 14.96
CA CYS A 472 -3.16 7.85 16.27
C CYS A 472 -3.64 6.96 17.43
N LEU A 473 -4.77 6.26 17.28
CA LEU A 473 -5.31 5.37 18.31
C LEU A 473 -4.40 4.15 18.51
N GLY A 474 -3.96 3.53 17.42
CA GLY A 474 -3.06 2.38 17.45
C GLY A 474 -1.71 2.72 18.09
N GLU A 475 -1.06 3.79 17.64
CA GLU A 475 0.22 4.25 18.20
C GLU A 475 0.05 4.78 19.63
N GLY A 476 -1.03 5.49 19.93
CA GLY A 476 -1.32 6.00 21.26
C GLY A 476 -1.46 4.89 22.30
N LEU A 477 -2.19 3.80 21.97
CA LEU A 477 -2.33 2.63 22.84
C LEU A 477 -1.00 1.87 23.01
N ASN A 478 -0.23 1.73 21.92
CA ASN A 478 1.10 1.13 21.96
C ASN A 478 2.04 1.94 22.87
N ASN A 479 2.08 3.26 22.71
CA ASN A 479 2.92 4.15 23.49
C ASN A 479 2.49 4.19 24.96
N TRP A 480 1.18 4.24 25.24
CA TRP A 480 0.66 4.12 26.60
C TRP A 480 1.11 2.81 27.26
N SER A 481 1.00 1.67 26.56
CA SER A 481 1.44 0.37 27.09
C SER A 481 2.94 0.35 27.42
N ARG A 482 3.77 0.96 26.56
CA ARG A 482 5.23 1.05 26.75
C ARG A 482 5.59 1.96 27.92
N MET A 483 4.91 3.09 28.06
CA MET A 483 5.11 4.03 29.17
C MET A 483 4.78 3.38 30.52
N VAL A 484 3.62 2.72 30.63
CA VAL A 484 3.21 2.00 31.85
C VAL A 484 4.17 0.85 32.17
N ALA A 485 4.56 0.05 31.17
CA ALA A 485 5.53 -1.02 31.36
C ALA A 485 6.89 -0.50 31.85
N LYS A 486 7.34 0.66 31.37
CA LYS A 486 8.59 1.29 31.84
C LYS A 486 8.45 1.74 33.30
N LEU A 487 7.35 2.40 33.65
CA LEU A 487 7.08 2.84 35.03
C LEU A 487 7.00 1.67 36.00
N ALA A 488 6.33 0.58 35.62
CA ALA A 488 6.25 -0.64 36.43
C ALA A 488 7.65 -1.23 36.68
N ARG A 489 8.51 -1.32 35.65
CA ARG A 489 9.88 -1.83 35.80
C ARG A 489 10.75 -0.93 36.67
N GLU A 490 10.66 0.38 36.49
CA GLU A 490 11.43 1.34 37.29
C GLU A 490 11.05 1.26 38.77
N GLU A 491 9.78 1.02 39.08
CA GLU A 491 9.31 0.88 40.44
C GLU A 491 9.75 -0.45 41.06
N GLN A 492 9.68 -1.56 40.32
CA GLN A 492 10.24 -2.86 40.76
C GLN A 492 11.73 -2.73 41.08
N GLN A 493 12.50 -2.05 40.21
CA GLN A 493 13.92 -1.81 40.47
C GLN A 493 14.17 -0.92 41.69
N ARG A 494 13.30 0.05 41.98
CA ARG A 494 13.39 0.87 43.20
C ARG A 494 13.12 0.03 44.45
N GLN A 495 12.12 -0.83 44.42
CA GLN A 495 11.80 -1.74 45.52
C GLN A 495 12.92 -2.75 45.77
N GLU A 496 13.48 -3.36 44.73
CA GLU A 496 14.63 -4.28 44.84
C GLU A 496 15.87 -3.59 45.44
N LYS A 497 16.13 -2.33 45.05
CA LYS A 497 17.23 -1.52 45.61
C LYS A 497 16.95 -1.07 47.05
N ALA A 498 15.69 -0.84 47.40
CA ALA A 498 15.28 -0.51 48.76
C ALA A 498 15.38 -1.73 49.69
N SER A 499 14.99 -2.92 49.23
CA SER A 499 15.06 -4.17 50.00
C SER A 499 16.50 -4.66 50.21
N THR A 500 17.44 -4.36 49.29
CA THR A 500 18.88 -4.63 49.51
C THR A 500 19.55 -3.63 50.46
N LYS A 501 18.97 -2.45 50.70
CA LYS A 501 19.49 -1.42 51.63
C LYS A 501 18.80 -1.42 52.99
N SER A 502 17.73 -2.17 53.18
CA SER A 502 17.01 -2.25 54.46
C SER A 502 17.75 -3.16 55.46
N GLY A 503 18.81 -2.62 56.07
CA GLY A 503 19.42 -3.20 57.26
C GLY A 503 18.58 -2.91 58.51
N VAL A 504 18.09 -3.97 59.16
CA VAL A 504 17.64 -4.14 60.57
C VAL A 504 16.63 -3.14 61.19
N PHE A 505 16.42 -1.93 60.66
CA PHE A 505 15.55 -0.89 61.25
C PHE A 505 14.26 -0.58 60.47
N SER A 506 13.90 -1.38 59.44
CA SER A 506 12.72 -1.11 58.59
C SER A 506 11.36 -1.47 59.22
N PHE A 507 11.28 -1.77 60.51
CA PHE A 507 10.02 -2.14 61.18
C PHE A 507 9.12 -0.93 61.53
N TRP A 508 9.64 0.30 61.45
CA TRP A 508 8.91 1.51 61.91
C TRP A 508 8.61 2.57 60.85
N SER A 509 8.99 2.36 59.58
CA SER A 509 8.58 3.23 58.47
C SER A 509 7.73 2.43 57.48
N GLY A 510 6.40 2.56 57.62
CA GLY A 510 5.46 2.01 56.66
C GLY A 510 5.72 2.58 55.27
N THR A 511 6.17 1.72 54.36
CA THR A 511 6.18 2.01 52.93
C THR A 511 4.75 1.89 52.41
N PRO A 512 4.20 2.86 51.66
CA PRO A 512 2.81 2.80 51.20
C PRO A 512 2.61 1.59 50.25
N PRO A 513 1.69 0.66 50.54
CA PRO A 513 1.51 -0.60 49.80
C PRO A 513 0.79 -0.46 48.44
N ASN A 514 0.58 0.75 47.92
CA ASN A 514 -0.33 0.99 46.78
C ASN A 514 0.34 1.33 45.43
N ALA A 515 1.67 1.41 45.35
CA ALA A 515 2.35 1.88 44.13
C ALA A 515 2.51 0.80 43.05
N GLU A 516 2.78 -0.45 43.44
CA GLU A 516 2.85 -1.58 42.50
C GLU A 516 1.46 -1.89 41.91
N ASP A 517 0.42 -1.77 42.74
CA ASP A 517 -0.97 -1.97 42.34
C ASP A 517 -1.48 -0.89 41.36
N ARG A 518 -0.90 0.33 41.40
CA ARG A 518 -1.28 1.41 40.47
C ARG A 518 -0.91 1.08 39.02
N TRP A 519 0.34 0.69 38.76
CA TRP A 519 0.80 0.48 37.39
C TRP A 519 0.32 -0.85 36.79
N THR A 520 0.10 -1.87 37.62
CA THR A 520 -0.56 -3.11 37.21
C THR A 520 -2.03 -2.88 36.86
N ALA A 521 -2.75 -2.06 37.64
CA ALA A 521 -4.11 -1.67 37.31
C ALA A 521 -4.18 -0.86 36.00
N GLU A 522 -3.27 0.09 35.79
CA GLU A 522 -3.18 0.84 34.53
C GLU A 522 -2.85 -0.07 33.33
N ASP A 523 -1.94 -1.04 33.47
CA ASP A 523 -1.64 -2.01 32.42
C ASP A 523 -2.87 -2.86 32.05
N ALA A 524 -3.68 -3.25 33.06
CA ALA A 524 -4.95 -3.94 32.82
C ALA A 524 -5.95 -3.05 32.06
N VAL A 525 -6.04 -1.75 32.39
CA VAL A 525 -6.88 -0.78 31.68
C VAL A 525 -6.45 -0.64 30.22
N VAL A 526 -5.14 -0.55 29.95
CA VAL A 526 -4.62 -0.46 28.58
C VAL A 526 -4.96 -1.70 27.78
N LYS A 527 -4.72 -2.90 28.33
CA LYS A 527 -5.03 -4.17 27.66
C LYS A 527 -6.51 -4.29 27.32
N GLU A 528 -7.39 -3.88 28.23
CA GLU A 528 -8.82 -3.92 28.01
C GLU A 528 -9.25 -2.89 26.95
N ARG A 529 -8.67 -1.69 26.96
CA ARG A 529 -8.91 -0.67 25.91
C ARG A 529 -8.42 -1.13 24.54
N VAL A 530 -7.25 -1.76 24.44
CA VAL A 530 -6.75 -2.38 23.19
C VAL A 530 -7.73 -3.43 22.68
N ARG A 531 -8.25 -4.29 23.58
CA ARG A 531 -9.25 -5.30 23.23
C ARG A 531 -10.54 -4.67 22.69
N ARG A 532 -11.04 -3.62 23.34
CA ARG A 532 -12.28 -2.91 22.96
C ARG A 532 -12.15 -2.16 21.63
N THR A 533 -11.01 -1.54 21.39
CA THR A 533 -10.78 -0.66 20.23
C THR A 533 -10.30 -1.41 18.99
N ARG A 534 -10.03 -2.71 19.10
CA ARG A 534 -9.59 -3.57 18.00
C ARG A 534 -10.49 -3.47 16.75
N GLU A 535 -11.80 -3.43 16.94
CA GLU A 535 -12.78 -3.30 15.84
C GLU A 535 -12.73 -1.94 15.14
N LEU A 536 -12.28 -0.89 15.83
CA LEU A 536 -12.09 0.44 15.25
C LEU A 536 -10.78 0.55 14.46
N ILE A 537 -9.77 -0.24 14.85
CA ILE A 537 -8.43 -0.24 14.25
C ILE A 537 -8.38 -1.15 13.01
N GLU A 538 -8.93 -2.36 13.09
CA GLU A 538 -8.91 -3.32 11.97
C GLU A 538 -9.88 -2.88 10.86
N ASP A 539 -9.34 -2.67 9.64
CA ASP A 539 -10.16 -2.52 8.44
C ASP A 539 -10.84 -3.86 8.13
N LEU A 540 -12.09 -4.01 8.55
CA LEU A 540 -12.98 -5.00 7.93
C LEU A 540 -13.30 -4.51 6.52
N THR A 541 -12.35 -4.63 5.59
CA THR A 541 -12.72 -4.68 4.17
C THR A 541 -13.63 -5.90 4.04
N PRO A 542 -14.94 -5.75 3.77
CA PRO A 542 -15.75 -6.92 3.48
C PRO A 542 -15.07 -7.59 2.30
N ALA A 543 -14.70 -8.86 2.47
CA ALA A 543 -14.21 -9.66 1.36
C ALA A 543 -15.23 -9.48 0.22
N GLY A 544 -14.81 -8.83 -0.86
CA GLY A 544 -15.67 -8.62 -2.02
C GLY A 544 -16.29 -9.95 -2.43
N PRO A 545 -17.47 -9.95 -3.08
CA PRO A 545 -18.21 -11.16 -3.41
C PRO A 545 -17.28 -12.13 -4.15
N ASN A 546 -16.76 -13.09 -3.41
CA ASN A 546 -15.79 -14.03 -3.92
C ASN A 546 -16.61 -15.01 -4.73
N LEU A 547 -16.52 -14.99 -6.07
CA LEU A 547 -17.33 -15.85 -6.94
C LEU A 547 -17.20 -17.34 -6.57
N ALA A 548 -16.13 -17.73 -5.87
CA ALA A 548 -15.95 -19.05 -5.28
C ALA A 548 -16.97 -19.43 -4.17
N SER A 549 -17.61 -18.46 -3.51
CA SER A 549 -18.68 -18.72 -2.52
C SER A 549 -20.05 -18.97 -3.16
N LEU A 550 -20.27 -18.52 -4.40
CA LEU A 550 -21.47 -18.80 -5.19
C LEU A 550 -21.49 -20.23 -5.76
N PHE A 551 -20.33 -20.89 -5.89
CA PHE A 551 -20.21 -22.27 -6.33
C PHE A 551 -20.15 -23.29 -5.18
N LYS A 552 -20.50 -22.87 -3.97
CA LYS A 552 -20.50 -23.72 -2.77
C LYS A 552 -21.90 -23.96 -2.18
N ALA A 553 -22.94 -23.86 -3.02
CA ALA A 553 -24.32 -24.25 -2.70
C ALA A 553 -24.65 -25.62 -3.31
#